data_AF-A0AB37UAD7-F1
#
_entry.id   AF-A0AB37UAD7-F1
#
_cell.length_a   1.000
_cell.length_b   1.000
_cell.length_c   1.000
_cell.angle_alpha   90.00
_cell.angle_beta   90.00
_cell.angle_gamma   90.00
#
_symmetry.space_group_name_H-M   'P 1'
#
loop_
_entity.id
_entity.type
_entity.pdbx_description
1 polymer ?
#
loop_
_entity_poly.entity_id
_entity_poly.type
_entity_poly.pdbx_seq_one_letter_code
_entity_poly.pdbx_strand_id
1 'polypeptide(L)'
;MARYHIKAIDLAKEMGVSANAVSNLRKSDTMPRLDGDSLNNLCNALNKLALNLDEQITPISLIDYTRDYEPDDEPQSSTTSAPSQSKHSNQLTQSRKNNPHASLLRIIPEEVLELA
;
A
#
# COMPACT_ATOMS: atom_id res chain seq x y z
N MET A 1 15.53 -5.44 -6.96
CA MET A 1 15.48 -5.51 -8.44
C MET A 1 16.56 -4.67 -9.12
N ALA A 2 16.57 -3.35 -8.96
CA ALA A 2 17.54 -2.48 -9.65
C ALA A 2 19.00 -2.84 -9.34
N ARG A 3 19.31 -3.12 -8.07
CA ARG A 3 20.64 -3.58 -7.62
C ARG A 3 21.14 -4.83 -8.34
N TYR A 4 20.23 -5.75 -8.70
CA TYR A 4 20.56 -7.05 -9.32
C TYR A 4 20.19 -7.12 -10.80
N HIS A 5 19.91 -5.96 -11.43
CA HIS A 5 19.50 -5.85 -12.83
C HIS A 5 18.30 -6.72 -13.24
N ILE A 6 17.43 -7.08 -12.30
CA ILE A 6 16.24 -7.90 -12.57
C ILE A 6 15.19 -7.03 -13.27
N LYS A 7 14.79 -7.41 -14.48
CA LYS A 7 13.71 -6.75 -15.23
C LYS A 7 12.35 -7.23 -14.71
N ALA A 8 11.39 -6.31 -14.62
CA ALA A 8 10.04 -6.63 -14.15
C ALA A 8 9.32 -7.64 -15.05
N ILE A 9 9.57 -7.60 -16.36
CA ILE A 9 8.99 -8.52 -17.34
C ILE A 9 9.51 -9.95 -17.11
N ASP A 10 10.80 -10.10 -16.84
CA ASP A 10 11.42 -11.40 -16.60
C ASP A 10 10.92 -12.00 -15.29
N LEU A 11 10.78 -11.17 -14.24
CA LEU A 11 10.19 -11.63 -12.98
C LEU A 11 8.73 -12.07 -13.17
N ALA A 12 7.93 -11.29 -13.89
CA ALA A 12 6.53 -11.61 -14.14
C ALA A 12 6.40 -12.96 -14.87
N LYS A 13 7.25 -13.20 -15.86
CA LYS A 13 7.33 -14.47 -16.59
C LYS A 13 7.71 -15.63 -15.68
N GLU A 14 8.73 -15.45 -14.84
CA GLU A 14 9.21 -16.49 -13.93
C GLU A 14 8.16 -16.82 -12.86
N MET A 15 7.45 -15.83 -12.33
CA MET A 15 6.39 -16.01 -11.34
C MET A 15 5.05 -16.48 -11.95
N GLY A 16 4.89 -16.44 -13.27
CA GLY A 16 3.63 -16.76 -13.94
C GLY A 16 2.52 -15.73 -13.74
N VAL A 17 2.88 -14.46 -13.51
CA VAL A 17 1.93 -13.35 -13.27
C VAL A 17 2.02 -12.29 -14.35
N SER A 18 1.07 -11.34 -14.37
CA SER A 18 1.12 -10.23 -15.33
C SER A 18 2.23 -9.23 -14.99
N ALA A 19 2.79 -8.58 -16.01
CA ALA A 19 3.75 -7.48 -15.81
C ALA A 19 3.16 -6.32 -14.99
N ASN A 20 1.85 -6.13 -15.05
CA ASN A 20 1.13 -5.16 -14.22
C ASN A 20 1.14 -5.56 -12.75
N ALA A 21 0.98 -6.86 -12.43
CA ALA A 21 1.06 -7.34 -11.05
C ALA A 21 2.45 -7.04 -10.44
N VAL A 22 3.53 -7.31 -11.17
CA VAL A 22 4.89 -6.97 -10.71
C VAL A 22 5.10 -5.45 -10.61
N SER A 23 4.55 -4.69 -11.56
CA SER A 23 4.62 -3.22 -11.50
C SER A 23 3.88 -2.66 -10.29
N ASN A 24 2.72 -3.22 -9.95
CA ASN A 24 1.94 -2.85 -8.77
C ASN A 24 2.67 -3.25 -7.49
N LEU A 25 3.23 -4.47 -7.44
CA LEU A 25 4.06 -4.94 -6.33
C LEU A 25 5.21 -3.97 -6.04
N ARG A 26 5.88 -3.45 -7.09
CA ARG A 26 7.00 -2.51 -6.95
C ARG A 26 6.58 -1.10 -6.52
N LYS A 27 5.38 -0.66 -6.91
CA LYS A 27 4.88 0.70 -6.69
C LYS A 27 4.01 0.84 -5.45
N SER A 28 3.62 -0.27 -4.83
CA SER A 28 2.71 -0.27 -3.69
C SER A 28 3.37 0.34 -2.46
N ASP A 29 2.75 1.37 -1.88
CA ASP A 29 3.21 1.98 -0.63
C ASP A 29 2.98 1.05 0.58
N THR A 30 1.93 0.22 0.51
CA THR A 30 1.60 -0.78 1.53
C THR A 30 2.00 -2.17 1.07
N MET A 31 2.39 -3.04 2.00
CA MET A 31 2.71 -4.43 1.67
C MET A 31 1.47 -5.13 1.06
N PRO A 32 1.55 -5.65 -0.17
CA PRO A 32 0.44 -6.35 -0.79
C PRO A 32 0.17 -7.68 -0.10
N ARG A 33 -1.04 -8.21 -0.27
CA ARG A 33 -1.38 -9.54 0.23
C ARG A 33 -0.59 -10.60 -0.53
N LEU A 34 0.35 -11.23 0.15
CA LEU A 34 1.14 -12.37 -0.30
C LEU A 34 0.87 -13.54 0.64
N ASP A 35 0.54 -14.70 0.10
CA ASP A 35 0.52 -15.95 0.85
C ASP A 35 1.92 -16.57 0.91
N GLY A 36 2.07 -17.64 1.68
CA GLY A 36 3.36 -18.34 1.83
C GLY A 36 3.91 -18.84 0.49
N ASP A 37 3.04 -19.34 -0.38
CA ASP A 37 3.44 -19.86 -1.69
C ASP A 37 3.88 -18.75 -2.64
N SER A 38 3.15 -17.63 -2.72
CA SER A 38 3.54 -16.48 -3.55
C SER A 38 4.83 -15.83 -3.05
N LEU A 39 5.02 -15.76 -1.73
CA LEU A 39 6.24 -15.23 -1.13
C LEU A 39 7.45 -16.14 -1.43
N ASN A 40 7.28 -17.46 -1.29
CA ASN A 40 8.31 -18.43 -1.64
C ASN A 40 8.64 -18.38 -3.13
N ASN A 41 7.63 -18.33 -4.00
CA ASN A 41 7.80 -18.21 -5.45
C ASN A 41 8.54 -16.91 -5.82
N LEU A 42 8.20 -15.80 -5.17
CA LEU A 42 8.90 -14.52 -5.35
C LEU A 42 10.39 -14.66 -4.99
N CYS A 43 10.72 -15.27 -3.84
CA CYS A 43 12.11 -15.49 -3.43
C CYS A 43 12.86 -16.36 -4.45
N ASN A 44 12.26 -17.48 -4.88
CA ASN A 44 12.86 -18.37 -5.86
C ASN A 44 13.12 -17.67 -7.20
N ALA A 45 12.13 -16.93 -7.70
CA ALA A 45 12.24 -16.18 -8.94
C ALA A 45 13.30 -15.08 -8.86
N LEU A 46 13.39 -14.35 -7.74
CA LEU A 46 14.43 -13.35 -7.51
C LEU A 46 15.83 -13.96 -7.49
N ASN A 47 16.02 -15.07 -6.76
CA ASN A 47 17.31 -15.77 -6.70
C ASN A 47 17.75 -16.30 -8.05
N LYS A 48 16.81 -16.80 -8.85
CA LYS A 48 17.10 -17.32 -10.19
C LYS A 48 17.51 -16.23 -11.18
N LEU A 49 16.90 -15.04 -11.08
CA LEU A 49 17.12 -13.94 -12.02
C LEU A 49 18.22 -12.97 -11.59
N ALA A 50 18.59 -12.94 -10.32
CA ALA A 50 19.62 -12.04 -9.82
C ALA A 50 21.00 -12.40 -10.39
N LEU A 51 21.70 -11.39 -10.89
CA LEU A 51 23.12 -11.49 -11.25
C LEU A 51 23.96 -11.00 -10.07
N ASN A 52 25.09 -11.68 -9.80
CA ASN A 52 26.06 -11.33 -8.75
C ASN A 52 25.40 -11.20 -7.37
N LEU A 53 24.69 -12.25 -6.97
CA LEU A 53 24.05 -12.30 -5.68
C LEU A 53 25.10 -12.65 -4.61
N ASP A 54 25.34 -11.73 -3.66
CA ASP A 54 26.26 -11.93 -2.54
C ASP A 54 25.74 -13.01 -1.58
N GLU A 55 24.42 -13.02 -1.34
CA GLU A 55 23.72 -13.94 -0.45
C GLU A 55 22.31 -14.24 -0.97
N GLN A 56 21.82 -15.46 -0.73
CA GLN A 56 20.48 -15.88 -1.11
C GLN A 56 19.40 -14.96 -0.55
N ILE A 57 18.48 -14.53 -1.41
CA ILE A 57 17.29 -13.76 -1.03
C ILE A 57 16.31 -14.70 -0.33
N THR A 58 16.03 -14.44 0.93
CA THR A 58 15.05 -15.17 1.76
C THR A 58 13.89 -14.26 2.16
N PRO A 59 12.75 -14.79 2.65
CA PRO A 59 11.64 -13.96 3.11
C PRO A 59 12.05 -12.90 4.15
N ILE A 60 12.99 -13.25 5.04
CA ILE A 60 13.51 -12.33 6.07
C ILE A 60 14.25 -11.15 5.43
N SER A 61 14.96 -11.38 4.31
CA SER A 61 15.64 -10.31 3.58
C SER A 61 14.71 -9.34 2.84
N LEU A 62 13.42 -9.68 2.71
CA LEU A 62 12.42 -8.85 2.03
C LEU A 62 11.57 -8.02 2.99
N ILE A 63 11.55 -8.37 4.28
CA ILE A 63 10.62 -7.81 5.26
C ILE A 63 11.42 -7.25 6.43
N ASP A 64 11.37 -5.94 6.61
CA ASP A 64 11.91 -5.27 7.80
C ASP A 64 10.84 -5.21 8.88
N TYR A 65 11.12 -5.84 10.03
CA TYR A 65 10.29 -5.70 11.21
C TYR A 65 10.81 -4.57 12.09
N THR A 66 9.94 -3.62 12.40
CA THR A 66 10.15 -2.64 13.46
C THR A 66 8.98 -2.72 14.41
N ARG A 67 9.27 -2.75 15.71
CA ARG A 67 8.24 -2.73 16.74
C ARG A 67 7.71 -1.31 16.86
N ASP A 68 6.40 -1.13 16.72
CA ASP A 68 5.76 0.14 17.00
C ASP A 68 5.96 0.50 18.48
N TYR A 69 6.31 1.76 18.73
CA TYR A 69 6.42 2.27 20.09
C TYR A 69 5.01 2.52 20.65
N GLU A 70 4.58 1.64 21.53
CA GLU A 70 3.41 1.87 22.39
C GLU A 70 3.93 2.61 23.63
N PRO A 71 3.60 3.91 23.84
CA PRO A 71 3.89 4.56 25.09
C PRO A 71 3.13 3.80 26.19
N ASP A 72 3.85 3.32 27.21
CA ASP A 72 3.20 2.80 28.40
C ASP A 72 2.26 3.89 28.93
N ASP A 73 1.00 3.54 29.20
CA ASP A 73 0.04 4.43 29.86
C ASP A 73 0.62 4.84 31.22
N GLU A 74 1.37 5.94 31.26
CA GLU A 74 1.82 6.57 32.48
C GLU A 74 0.57 6.86 33.33
N PRO A 75 0.45 6.33 34.55
CA PRO A 75 -0.64 6.69 35.44
C PRO A 75 -0.51 8.18 35.72
N GLN A 76 -1.45 8.98 35.20
CA GLN A 76 -1.52 10.41 35.49
C GLN A 76 -1.63 10.61 37.01
N SER A 77 -0.49 10.88 37.64
CA SER A 77 -0.44 11.37 39.01
C SER A 77 -1.10 12.74 39.03
N SER A 78 -2.28 12.76 39.63
CA SER A 78 -3.14 13.92 39.82
C SER A 78 -2.46 14.93 40.74
N THR A 79 -1.64 15.81 40.18
CA THR A 79 -1.30 17.07 40.85
C THR A 79 -2.38 18.09 40.54
N THR A 80 -3.24 18.24 41.53
CA THR A 80 -4.26 19.26 41.67
C THR A 80 -3.60 20.64 41.68
N SER A 81 -3.93 21.47 40.69
CA SER A 81 -3.97 22.92 40.86
C SER A 81 -4.83 23.55 39.77
N ALA A 82 -6.01 24.01 40.16
CA ALA A 82 -6.82 24.98 39.43
C ALA A 82 -6.95 26.24 40.31
N PRO A 83 -7.40 27.41 39.82
CA PRO A 83 -7.44 27.90 38.44
C PRO A 83 -6.75 29.27 38.28
N SER A 84 -6.42 29.69 37.07
CA SER A 84 -6.22 31.12 36.78
C SER A 84 -6.90 31.50 35.48
N GLN A 85 -7.82 32.45 35.61
CA GLN A 85 -8.65 33.03 34.57
C GLN A 85 -7.81 33.92 33.65
N SER A 86 -8.00 33.82 32.34
CA SER A 86 -7.92 35.02 31.48
C SER A 86 -8.65 34.79 30.16
N LYS A 87 -9.61 35.69 29.92
CA LYS A 87 -10.47 35.82 28.76
C LYS A 87 -9.69 36.39 27.57
N HIS A 88 -9.95 35.92 26.35
CA HIS A 88 -10.09 36.67 25.08
C HIS A 88 -10.19 35.65 23.92
N SER A 89 -11.35 35.48 23.30
CA SER A 89 -11.81 36.21 22.09
C SER A 89 -10.93 35.98 20.87
N ASN A 90 -11.36 35.11 19.93
CA ASN A 90 -11.85 35.52 18.60
C ASN A 90 -12.01 34.34 17.61
N GLN A 91 -13.20 34.31 17.00
CA GLN A 91 -13.51 34.10 15.58
C GLN A 91 -13.12 32.77 14.92
N LEU A 92 -14.12 32.01 14.43
CA LEU A 92 -14.59 32.03 13.02
C LEU A 92 -13.46 31.58 12.08
N THR A 93 -13.49 30.40 11.46
CA THR A 93 -14.38 30.12 10.32
C THR A 93 -14.55 28.63 10.03
N GLN A 94 -15.80 28.31 9.70
CA GLN A 94 -16.27 27.17 8.91
C GLN A 94 -15.36 26.82 7.71
N SER A 95 -15.17 25.53 7.43
CA SER A 95 -15.15 25.09 6.03
C SER A 95 -15.84 23.74 5.85
N ARG A 96 -16.67 23.71 4.83
CA ARG A 96 -17.83 22.85 4.62
C ARG A 96 -17.47 21.41 4.30
N LYS A 97 -18.22 20.51 4.93
CA LYS A 97 -18.57 19.19 4.40
C LYS A 97 -19.65 19.35 3.30
N ASN A 98 -19.56 18.48 2.29
CA ASN A 98 -20.62 18.03 1.38
C ASN A 98 -20.94 18.96 0.18
N ASN A 99 -20.77 18.46 -1.06
CA ASN A 99 -21.78 17.59 -1.67
C ASN A 99 -21.26 16.86 -2.94
N PRO A 100 -21.92 15.74 -3.31
CA PRO A 100 -21.55 14.82 -4.38
C PRO A 100 -22.23 15.19 -5.70
N HIS A 101 -21.65 14.76 -6.80
CA HIS A 101 -22.42 14.60 -8.04
C HIS A 101 -22.15 13.22 -8.62
N ALA A 102 -22.73 12.23 -7.96
CA ALA A 102 -23.10 10.99 -8.61
C ALA A 102 -24.46 11.19 -9.28
N SER A 103 -24.59 10.52 -10.43
CA SER A 103 -25.85 10.13 -11.10
C SER A 103 -26.32 11.03 -12.24
N LEU A 104 -26.17 10.51 -13.45
CA LEU A 104 -27.34 10.31 -14.32
C LEU A 104 -27.08 9.16 -15.30
N LEU A 105 -27.56 7.98 -14.90
CA LEU A 105 -28.05 6.93 -15.79
C LEU A 105 -28.96 7.53 -16.87
N ARG A 106 -28.90 6.93 -18.07
CA ARG A 106 -29.99 6.65 -19.04
C ARG A 106 -29.31 6.39 -20.39
N ILE A 107 -29.68 5.50 -21.29
CA ILE A 107 -30.71 4.46 -21.49
C ILE A 107 -30.20 3.72 -22.76
N ILE A 108 -30.34 2.39 -22.83
CA ILE A 108 -30.10 1.57 -24.03
C ILE A 108 -31.27 1.71 -25.03
N PRO A 109 -31.02 1.66 -26.35
CA PRO A 109 -31.71 0.68 -27.21
C PRO A 109 -30.67 -0.04 -28.10
N GLU A 110 -30.57 -1.37 -28.13
CA GLU A 110 -31.42 -2.40 -28.78
C GLU A 110 -31.67 -2.19 -30.28
N GLU A 111 -31.35 -3.26 -31.04
CA GLU A 111 -31.60 -3.57 -32.46
C GLU A 111 -30.63 -3.02 -33.53
N VAL A 112 -30.23 -3.70 -34.62
CA VAL A 112 -30.36 -5.07 -35.19
C VAL A 112 -29.55 -5.06 -36.52
N LEU A 113 -29.16 -6.24 -37.03
CA LEU A 113 -28.91 -6.63 -38.45
C LEU A 113 -27.45 -6.85 -38.96
N GLU A 114 -27.11 -8.14 -39.05
CA GLU A 114 -26.54 -8.93 -40.16
C GLU A 114 -25.43 -8.42 -41.12
N LEU A 115 -24.38 -9.26 -41.20
CA LEU A 115 -23.70 -9.84 -42.36
C LEU A 115 -23.39 -8.95 -43.58
N ALA A 116 -22.09 -8.81 -43.85
CA ALA A 116 -21.51 -8.77 -45.19
C ALA A 116 -20.39 -9.82 -45.28
#